data_AF-F9PT63-F1
#
_entry.id   AF-F9PT63-F1
#
_cell.length_a   1.000
_cell.length_b   1.000
_cell.length_c   1.000
_cell.angle_alpha   90.00
_cell.angle_beta   90.00
_cell.angle_gamma   90.00
#
_symmetry.space_group_name_H-M   'P 1'
#
loop_
_entity.id
_entity.type
_entity.pdbx_description
1 polymer ?
#
loop_
_entity_poly.entity_id
_entity_poly.type
_entity_poly.pdbx_seq_one_letter_code
_entity_poly.pdbx_strand_id
1 'polypeptide(L)'
;MQMSLVGIRDMSILDDAPEERVTIATFVLEYNDSVIREAIYKEIDRGGQVYFVYNRIKDMDKMYVELSKLVPDARIAMAHSKLSNKELENIMYDFQEGEYDILLCTTIIETGMDIKNCNTMIIYDADKMGLSQLYQLKGRIGRSTRRAYAYFTYEKDKVLTEISEKRLMAIRDFSEFGSGFKIAMRDLELRGAGNILGECQSGHIETIGYEMYVRMLEESIKTVKGENLQIKNQTTIELSVDAYIPSNYIGDSNQKIDMYRKIAGITSKEDFNEIYDELTDRFGDVPKTVLNVMNVSYLKSISTELNFIKIIEREKSVVFKFEQTDRGILELIGRISDSLFRKIEFNFNEDAELIYNYDKKKLEESIDFVENLLFLKQNC
;
A
#
# COMPACT_ATOMS: atom_id res chain seq x y z
N MET A 1 4.90 -7.28 9.49
CA MET A 1 4.15 -6.78 8.31
C MET A 1 5.06 -6.55 7.11
N GLN A 2 6.14 -5.77 7.22
CA GLN A 2 7.02 -5.45 6.07
C GLN A 2 7.71 -6.68 5.43
N MET A 3 7.94 -7.76 6.19
CA MET A 3 8.42 -9.05 5.66
C MET A 3 7.30 -10.03 5.24
N SER A 4 6.05 -9.79 5.67
CA SER A 4 4.87 -10.60 5.32
C SER A 4 4.27 -10.19 3.97
N LEU A 5 4.47 -8.93 3.59
CA LEU A 5 4.16 -8.38 2.26
C LEU A 5 5.12 -8.87 1.15
N VAL A 6 6.22 -9.54 1.53
CA VAL A 6 7.27 -10.06 0.62
C VAL A 6 7.13 -11.58 0.40
N GLY A 7 6.01 -12.19 0.81
CA GLY A 7 5.69 -13.58 0.44
C GLY A 7 6.49 -14.69 1.12
N ILE A 8 7.32 -14.40 2.14
CA ILE A 8 8.09 -15.43 2.88
C ILE A 8 7.20 -16.25 3.84
N ARG A 9 5.92 -15.88 4.02
CA ARG A 9 4.94 -16.67 4.79
C ARG A 9 3.59 -16.68 4.09
N ASP A 10 3.06 -17.88 3.86
CA ASP A 10 1.69 -18.09 3.43
C ASP A 10 0.72 -17.39 4.38
N MET A 11 -0.05 -16.44 3.85
CA MET A 11 -1.23 -15.90 4.51
C MET A 11 -2.45 -16.52 3.86
N SER A 12 -3.11 -17.45 4.57
CA SER A 12 -4.47 -17.82 4.20
C SER A 12 -5.41 -16.69 4.63
N ILE A 13 -6.12 -16.14 3.67
CA ILE A 13 -7.21 -15.20 3.94
C ILE A 13 -8.43 -16.07 4.26
N LEU A 14 -8.77 -16.15 5.55
CA LEU A 14 -10.07 -16.64 5.99
C LEU A 14 -11.07 -15.49 5.78
N ASP A 15 -11.72 -15.47 4.62
CA ASP A 15 -12.77 -14.49 4.27
C ASP A 15 -14.16 -14.85 4.83
N ASP A 16 -14.33 -16.06 5.37
CA ASP A 16 -15.61 -16.48 5.94
C ASP A 16 -15.81 -15.88 7.34
N ALA A 17 -16.65 -14.86 7.40
CA ALA A 17 -17.16 -14.31 8.66
C ALA A 17 -18.08 -15.33 9.36
N PRO A 18 -17.94 -15.54 10.68
CA PRO A 18 -18.98 -16.20 11.46
C PRO A 18 -20.29 -15.40 11.36
N GLU A 19 -21.42 -16.09 11.11
CA GLU A 19 -22.75 -15.50 10.80
C GLU A 19 -23.37 -14.57 11.87
N GLU A 20 -22.69 -14.25 12.99
CA GLU A 20 -23.27 -13.44 14.08
C GLU A 20 -22.32 -12.36 14.63
N ARG A 21 -21.81 -11.44 13.80
CA ARG A 21 -21.17 -10.22 14.33
C ARG A 21 -21.99 -8.96 14.07
N VAL A 22 -22.40 -8.32 15.17
CA VAL A 22 -23.11 -7.03 15.15
C VAL A 22 -22.12 -5.90 14.82
N THR A 23 -22.48 -5.04 13.86
CA THR A 23 -21.68 -3.86 13.46
C THR A 23 -21.43 -2.91 14.64
N ILE A 24 -20.18 -2.48 14.81
CA ILE A 24 -19.76 -1.52 15.83
C ILE A 24 -20.19 -0.10 15.40
N ALA A 25 -21.03 0.56 16.20
CA ALA A 25 -21.41 1.95 15.96
C ALA A 25 -20.22 2.87 16.29
N THR A 26 -19.72 3.57 15.27
CA THR A 26 -18.52 4.41 15.38
C THR A 26 -18.89 5.89 15.36
N PHE A 27 -18.45 6.64 16.38
CA PHE A 27 -18.65 8.07 16.49
C PHE A 27 -17.31 8.81 16.55
N VAL A 28 -17.21 9.93 15.85
CA VAL A 28 -16.07 10.84 15.87
C VAL A 28 -16.58 12.20 16.33
N LEU A 29 -16.09 12.68 17.47
CA LEU A 29 -16.60 13.91 18.10
C LEU A 29 -15.53 14.61 18.96
N GLU A 30 -15.74 15.89 19.20
CA GLU A 30 -14.96 16.62 20.19
C GLU A 30 -15.17 16.04 21.59
N TYR A 31 -14.10 15.98 22.37
CA TYR A 31 -14.16 15.50 23.73
C TYR A 31 -15.09 16.38 24.56
N ASN A 32 -16.17 15.78 25.04
CA ASN A 32 -17.18 16.43 25.85
C ASN A 32 -17.55 15.52 27.02
N ASP A 33 -17.29 16.00 28.23
CA ASP A 33 -17.53 15.30 29.49
C ASP A 33 -18.95 14.74 29.60
N SER A 34 -19.98 15.50 29.18
CA SER A 34 -21.37 15.04 29.26
C SER A 34 -21.64 13.84 28.34
N VAL A 35 -21.12 13.87 27.12
CA VAL A 35 -21.29 12.77 26.15
C VAL A 35 -20.56 11.52 26.63
N ILE A 36 -19.33 11.67 27.13
CA ILE A 36 -18.53 10.57 27.65
C ILE A 36 -19.16 9.95 28.89
N ARG A 37 -19.66 10.78 29.82
CA ARG A 37 -20.40 10.33 31.00
C ARG A 37 -21.62 9.51 30.62
N GLU A 38 -22.46 10.00 29.71
CA GLU A 38 -23.65 9.27 29.24
C GLU A 38 -23.27 7.95 28.56
N ALA A 39 -22.22 7.94 27.73
CA ALA A 39 -21.74 6.73 27.08
C ALA A 39 -21.30 5.66 28.09
N ILE A 40 -20.60 6.07 29.16
CA ILE A 40 -20.15 5.19 30.24
C ILE A 40 -21.35 4.64 31.01
N TYR A 41 -22.23 5.50 31.54
CA TYR A 41 -23.38 5.04 32.32
C TYR A 41 -24.30 4.12 31.51
N LYS A 42 -24.51 4.41 30.22
CA LYS A 42 -25.30 3.56 29.33
C LYS A 42 -24.68 2.16 29.12
N GLU A 43 -23.37 1.99 29.29
CA GLU A 43 -22.71 0.68 29.25
C GLU A 43 -22.75 -0.01 30.63
N ILE A 44 -22.59 0.76 31.71
CA ILE A 44 -22.68 0.23 33.09
C ILE A 44 -24.11 -0.26 33.38
N ASP A 45 -25.14 0.51 32.99
CA ASP A 45 -26.56 0.18 33.19
C ASP A 45 -26.98 -1.13 32.50
N ARG A 46 -26.27 -1.53 31.44
CA ARG A 46 -26.51 -2.83 30.75
C ARG A 46 -25.63 -3.96 31.30
N GLY A 47 -24.88 -3.72 32.38
CA GLY A 47 -23.92 -4.66 32.96
C GLY A 47 -22.72 -4.94 32.05
N GLY A 48 -22.34 -3.98 31.21
CA GLY A 48 -21.17 -4.04 30.36
C GLY A 48 -20.00 -3.26 30.95
N GLN A 49 -18.85 -3.32 30.28
CA GLN A 49 -17.62 -2.67 30.73
C GLN A 49 -17.06 -1.76 29.65
N VAL A 50 -16.29 -0.76 30.08
CA VAL A 50 -15.79 0.31 29.20
C VAL A 50 -14.27 0.30 29.13
N TYR A 51 -13.73 0.33 27.92
CA TYR A 51 -12.33 0.71 27.70
C TYR A 51 -12.20 2.21 27.53
N PHE A 52 -11.37 2.83 28.37
CA PHE A 52 -10.98 4.23 28.20
C PHE A 52 -9.49 4.29 27.84
N VAL A 53 -9.20 4.54 26.56
CA VAL A 53 -7.83 4.55 26.03
C VAL A 53 -7.26 5.96 26.13
N TYR A 54 -6.20 6.12 26.91
CA TYR A 54 -5.44 7.35 27.07
C TYR A 54 -3.95 7.10 26.85
N ASN A 55 -3.43 7.52 25.69
CA ASN A 55 -2.06 7.20 25.24
C ASN A 55 -0.98 8.13 25.83
N ARG A 56 -1.05 8.45 27.14
CA ARG A 56 -0.05 9.27 27.85
C ARG A 56 0.14 8.80 29.30
N ILE A 57 1.13 7.95 29.52
CA ILE A 57 1.42 7.40 30.86
C ILE A 57 1.74 8.50 31.89
N LYS A 58 2.42 9.58 31.49
CA LYS A 58 2.87 10.64 32.41
C LYS A 58 1.73 11.39 33.10
N ASP A 59 0.57 11.51 32.45
CA ASP A 59 -0.58 12.27 32.94
C ASP A 59 -1.80 11.36 33.20
N MET A 60 -1.59 10.05 33.24
CA MET A 60 -2.66 9.07 33.39
C MET A 60 -3.35 9.17 34.76
N ASP A 61 -2.59 9.47 35.82
CA ASP A 61 -3.14 9.70 37.16
C ASP A 61 -4.08 10.90 37.20
N LYS A 62 -3.82 11.95 36.40
CA LYS A 62 -4.71 13.11 36.29
C LYS A 62 -6.02 12.70 35.62
N MET A 63 -5.92 11.97 34.51
CA MET A 63 -7.08 11.44 33.80
C MET A 63 -7.91 10.49 34.69
N TYR A 64 -7.27 9.69 35.54
CA TYR A 64 -7.96 8.86 36.53
C TYR A 64 -8.77 9.69 37.52
N VAL A 65 -8.20 10.79 38.03
CA VAL A 65 -8.91 11.71 38.94
C VAL A 65 -10.06 12.42 38.24
N GLU A 66 -9.86 12.87 36.99
CA GLU A 66 -10.91 13.49 36.18
C GLU A 66 -12.05 12.52 35.89
N LEU A 67 -11.73 11.30 35.46
CA LEU A 67 -12.69 10.25 35.18
C LEU A 67 -13.45 9.82 36.45
N SER A 68 -12.76 9.67 37.57
CA SER A 68 -13.39 9.40 38.88
C SER A 68 -14.37 10.49 39.31
N LYS A 69 -14.11 11.76 38.98
CA LYS A 69 -15.06 12.86 39.23
C LYS A 69 -16.24 12.83 38.26
N LEU A 70 -15.99 12.43 37.01
CA LEU A 70 -17.00 12.37 35.97
C LEU A 70 -18.03 11.26 36.23
N VAL A 71 -17.57 10.11 36.73
CA VAL A 71 -18.36 8.91 37.00
C VAL A 71 -18.06 8.36 38.41
N PRO A 72 -18.55 9.02 39.48
CA PRO A 72 -18.20 8.67 40.87
C PRO A 72 -18.69 7.28 41.32
N ASP A 73 -19.69 6.73 40.64
CA ASP A 73 -20.28 5.43 40.97
C ASP A 73 -19.57 4.26 40.27
N ALA A 74 -18.65 4.54 39.35
CA ALA A 74 -17.97 3.53 38.55
C ALA A 74 -16.65 3.09 39.18
N ARG A 75 -16.37 1.79 39.16
CA ARG A 75 -15.08 1.23 39.62
C ARG A 75 -14.07 1.29 38.47
N ILE A 76 -13.01 2.07 38.67
CA ILE A 76 -12.00 2.34 37.64
C ILE A 76 -10.68 1.64 37.99
N ALA A 77 -10.16 0.84 37.06
CA ALA A 77 -8.81 0.28 37.11
C ALA A 77 -7.87 0.99 36.13
N MET A 78 -6.57 1.03 36.44
CA MET A 78 -5.53 1.59 35.57
C MET A 78 -4.60 0.49 35.04
N ALA A 79 -4.35 0.47 33.73
CA ALA A 79 -3.43 -0.47 33.09
C ALA A 79 -2.46 0.22 32.12
N HIS A 80 -1.17 0.17 32.44
CA HIS A 80 -0.10 0.77 31.63
C HIS A 80 1.20 -0.05 31.67
N SER A 81 2.14 0.24 30.76
CA SER A 81 3.31 -0.62 30.48
C SER A 81 4.38 -0.58 31.55
N LYS A 82 4.26 0.34 32.52
CA LYS A 82 5.16 0.39 33.68
C LYS A 82 4.77 -0.57 34.80
N LEU A 83 3.57 -1.17 34.75
CA LEU A 83 3.19 -2.20 35.71
C LEU A 83 3.99 -3.47 35.44
N SER A 84 4.26 -4.24 36.48
CA SER A 84 4.81 -5.59 36.30
C SER A 84 3.79 -6.49 35.60
N ASN A 85 4.26 -7.52 34.87
CA ASN A 85 3.38 -8.45 34.18
C ASN A 85 2.34 -9.08 35.12
N LYS A 86 2.73 -9.39 36.36
CA LYS A 86 1.84 -9.99 37.37
C LYS A 86 0.74 -9.03 37.82
N GLU A 87 1.06 -7.75 38.00
CA GLU A 87 0.05 -6.73 38.34
C GLU A 87 -0.92 -6.53 37.19
N LEU A 88 -0.42 -6.48 35.95
CA LEU A 88 -1.27 -6.31 34.77
C LEU A 88 -2.20 -7.52 34.59
N GLU A 89 -1.69 -8.75 34.73
CA GLU A 89 -2.50 -9.98 34.70
C GLU A 89 -3.60 -9.96 35.76
N ASN A 90 -3.29 -9.58 37.00
CA ASN A 90 -4.28 -9.48 38.07
C ASN A 90 -5.38 -8.46 37.75
N ILE A 91 -5.01 -7.25 37.31
CA ILE A 91 -5.98 -6.21 36.95
C ILE A 91 -6.85 -6.67 35.78
N MET A 92 -6.28 -7.35 34.80
CA MET A 92 -7.05 -7.89 33.68
C MET A 92 -7.99 -9.02 34.11
N TYR A 93 -7.56 -9.88 35.04
CA TYR A 93 -8.40 -10.93 35.61
C TYR A 93 -9.58 -10.33 36.39
N ASP A 94 -9.32 -9.37 37.28
CA ASP A 94 -10.36 -8.67 38.05
C ASP A 94 -11.33 -7.92 37.13
N PHE A 95 -10.80 -7.29 36.07
CA PHE A 95 -11.64 -6.67 35.05
C PHE A 95 -12.48 -7.73 34.32
N GLN A 96 -11.94 -8.89 33.96
CA GLN A 96 -12.75 -9.94 33.32
C GLN A 96 -13.89 -10.47 34.22
N GLU A 97 -13.65 -10.57 35.54
CA GLU A 97 -14.66 -11.01 36.52
C GLU A 97 -15.72 -9.93 36.83
N GLY A 98 -15.54 -8.70 36.34
CA GLY A 98 -16.49 -7.60 36.55
C GLY A 98 -16.28 -6.86 37.88
N GLU A 99 -15.10 -6.96 38.49
CA GLU A 99 -14.72 -6.18 39.68
C GLU A 99 -14.51 -4.69 39.37
N TYR A 100 -14.19 -4.38 38.10
CA TYR A 100 -14.07 -3.01 37.61
C TYR A 100 -15.00 -2.78 36.40
N ASP A 101 -15.60 -1.60 36.35
CA ASP A 101 -16.53 -1.22 35.29
C ASP A 101 -15.79 -0.53 34.13
N ILE A 102 -14.70 0.17 34.45
CA ILE A 102 -13.90 0.94 33.49
C ILE A 102 -12.43 0.58 33.62
N LEU A 103 -11.80 0.29 32.48
CA LEU A 103 -10.36 0.15 32.39
C LEU A 103 -9.75 1.36 31.69
N LEU A 104 -9.12 2.23 32.47
CA LEU A 104 -8.27 3.30 31.98
C LEU A 104 -6.92 2.70 31.55
N CYS A 105 -6.63 2.75 30.26
CA CYS A 105 -5.53 1.99 29.68
C CYS A 105 -4.77 2.76 28.61
N THR A 106 -3.55 2.31 28.33
CA THR A 106 -2.79 2.73 27.14
C THR A 106 -3.06 1.77 25.97
N THR A 107 -2.33 1.88 24.87
CA THR A 107 -2.46 0.98 23.69
C THR A 107 -2.09 -0.47 23.94
N ILE A 108 -1.74 -0.87 25.17
CA ILE A 108 -1.28 -2.23 25.52
C ILE A 108 -2.35 -3.30 25.31
N ILE A 109 -3.63 -2.92 25.21
CA ILE A 109 -4.72 -3.84 24.82
C ILE A 109 -4.50 -4.41 23.40
N GLU A 110 -3.66 -3.77 22.58
CA GLU A 110 -3.31 -4.22 21.22
C GLU A 110 -2.78 -5.67 21.18
N THR A 111 -2.16 -6.19 22.25
CA THR A 111 -1.40 -7.46 22.23
C THR A 111 -2.07 -8.72 22.80
N GLY A 112 -3.40 -8.75 23.01
CA GLY A 112 -4.10 -10.05 22.93
C GLY A 112 -4.90 -10.55 24.13
N MET A 113 -5.63 -9.68 24.84
CA MET A 113 -6.73 -10.14 25.71
C MET A 113 -8.08 -9.77 25.10
N ASP A 114 -9.02 -10.71 25.15
CA ASP A 114 -10.35 -10.60 24.58
C ASP A 114 -11.39 -10.63 25.70
N ILE A 115 -12.01 -9.49 25.97
CA ILE A 115 -13.00 -9.36 27.03
C ILE A 115 -14.38 -9.25 26.40
N LYS A 116 -15.14 -10.35 26.48
CA LYS A 116 -16.47 -10.46 25.85
C LYS A 116 -17.48 -9.42 26.34
N ASN A 117 -17.35 -8.96 27.59
CA ASN A 117 -18.27 -8.00 28.20
C ASN A 117 -17.92 -6.53 27.93
N CYS A 118 -16.79 -6.26 27.26
CA CYS A 118 -16.45 -4.90 26.88
C CYS A 118 -17.05 -4.55 25.51
N ASN A 119 -18.13 -3.77 25.54
CA ASN A 119 -18.83 -3.35 24.32
C ASN A 119 -18.69 -1.86 24.02
N THR A 120 -18.15 -1.06 24.94
CA THR A 120 -17.92 0.37 24.70
C THR A 120 -16.45 0.72 24.82
N MET A 121 -15.90 1.37 23.79
CA MET A 121 -14.55 1.90 23.77
C MET A 121 -14.57 3.40 23.56
N ILE A 122 -13.80 4.11 24.37
CA ILE A 122 -13.61 5.55 24.31
C ILE A 122 -12.12 5.79 24.13
N ILE A 123 -11.74 6.45 23.03
CA ILE A 123 -10.36 6.78 22.71
C ILE A 123 -10.19 8.27 22.85
N TYR A 124 -9.36 8.66 23.80
CA TYR A 124 -8.96 10.05 24.02
C TYR A 124 -7.86 10.45 23.02
N ASP A 125 -7.95 11.67 22.47
CA ASP A 125 -6.99 12.20 21.49
C ASP A 125 -6.72 11.23 20.31
N ALA A 126 -7.78 10.69 19.72
CA ALA A 126 -7.72 9.79 18.57
C ALA A 126 -6.99 10.41 17.36
N ASP A 127 -7.00 11.74 17.24
CA ASP A 127 -6.26 12.51 16.24
C ASP A 127 -4.73 12.38 16.38
N LYS A 128 -4.21 11.92 17.51
CA LYS A 128 -2.77 11.71 17.73
C LYS A 128 -2.34 10.27 17.43
N MET A 129 -3.29 9.38 17.09
CA MET A 129 -3.04 7.96 16.87
C MET A 129 -3.02 7.57 15.39
N GLY A 130 -2.25 6.55 15.02
CA GLY A 130 -2.25 6.02 13.65
C GLY A 130 -3.57 5.33 13.29
N LEU A 131 -3.96 5.33 12.01
CA LEU A 131 -5.22 4.70 11.57
C LEU A 131 -5.23 3.20 11.88
N SER A 132 -4.10 2.53 11.64
CA SER A 132 -3.90 1.11 11.96
C SER A 132 -4.08 0.80 13.45
N GLN A 133 -3.61 1.69 14.34
CA GLN A 133 -3.80 1.53 15.79
C GLN A 133 -5.26 1.69 16.18
N LEU A 134 -5.92 2.73 15.66
CA LEU A 134 -7.35 2.96 15.91
C LEU A 134 -8.21 1.77 15.46
N TYR A 135 -7.87 1.18 14.32
CA TYR A 135 -8.58 0.01 13.80
C TYR A 135 -8.33 -1.26 14.63
N GLN A 136 -7.09 -1.49 15.06
CA GLN A 136 -6.77 -2.62 15.95
C GLN A 136 -7.50 -2.50 17.28
N LEU A 137 -7.55 -1.31 17.87
CA LEU A 137 -8.32 -1.04 19.09
C LEU A 137 -9.82 -1.26 18.85
N LYS A 138 -10.38 -0.76 17.74
CA LYS A 138 -11.79 -1.00 17.36
C LYS A 138 -12.12 -2.49 17.27
N GLY A 139 -11.21 -3.31 16.74
CA GLY A 139 -11.36 -4.76 16.63
C GLY A 139 -11.35 -5.53 17.97
N ARG A 140 -11.06 -4.86 19.09
CA ARG A 140 -11.06 -5.44 20.44
C ARG A 140 -12.42 -5.34 21.16
N ILE A 141 -13.39 -4.65 20.58
CA ILE A 141 -14.77 -4.58 21.11
C ILE A 141 -15.77 -5.24 20.15
N GLY A 142 -16.98 -5.53 20.65
CA GLY A 142 -18.05 -6.10 19.81
C GLY A 142 -17.88 -7.58 19.50
N ARG A 143 -17.35 -8.34 20.47
CA ARG A 143 -17.27 -9.82 20.39
C ARG A 143 -18.48 -10.53 21.00
N SER A 144 -19.41 -9.77 21.58
CA SER A 144 -20.69 -10.28 22.06
C SER A 144 -21.79 -10.12 20.99
N THR A 145 -22.95 -10.73 21.22
CA THR A 145 -24.17 -10.51 20.41
C THR A 145 -24.78 -9.12 20.64
N ARG A 146 -24.22 -8.31 21.54
CA ARG A 146 -24.71 -6.96 21.84
C ARG A 146 -24.02 -5.94 20.94
N ARG A 147 -24.75 -4.89 20.59
CA ARG A 147 -24.20 -3.78 19.80
C ARG A 147 -23.11 -3.05 20.59
N ALA A 148 -21.94 -2.94 19.98
CA ALA A 148 -20.80 -2.21 20.53
C ALA A 148 -20.71 -0.78 20.00
N TYR A 149 -20.08 0.09 20.79
CA TYR A 149 -19.94 1.52 20.54
C TYR A 149 -18.47 1.94 20.63
N ALA A 150 -17.98 2.65 19.63
CA ALA A 150 -16.63 3.20 19.59
C ALA A 150 -16.70 4.73 19.50
N TYR A 151 -16.16 5.42 20.49
CA TYR A 151 -16.08 6.88 20.54
C TYR A 151 -14.62 7.32 20.32
N PHE A 152 -14.36 7.90 19.16
CA PHE A 152 -13.07 8.50 18.82
C PHE A 152 -13.16 10.00 19.11
N THR A 153 -12.47 10.43 20.17
CA THR A 153 -12.51 11.83 20.60
C THR A 153 -11.26 12.60 20.24
N TYR A 154 -11.38 13.91 20.06
CA TYR A 154 -10.26 14.83 19.91
C TYR A 154 -10.48 16.06 20.78
N GLU A 155 -9.41 16.77 21.11
CA GLU A 155 -9.42 17.94 21.97
C GLU A 155 -10.46 19.00 21.50
N LYS A 156 -11.19 19.58 22.46
CA LYS A 156 -12.23 20.58 22.19
C LYS A 156 -11.64 21.83 21.55
N ASP A 157 -12.37 22.45 20.61
CA ASP A 157 -11.96 23.66 19.90
C ASP A 157 -10.66 23.52 19.09
N LYS A 158 -10.20 22.29 18.87
CA LYS A 158 -8.98 22.01 18.10
C LYS A 158 -9.27 22.00 16.60
N VAL A 159 -8.55 22.83 15.86
CA VAL A 159 -8.51 22.74 14.39
C VAL A 159 -7.72 21.48 14.01
N LEU A 160 -8.42 20.49 13.45
CA LEU A 160 -7.79 19.27 12.94
C LEU A 160 -6.99 19.59 11.67
N THR A 161 -5.85 18.90 11.50
CA THR A 161 -5.17 18.91 10.20
C THR A 161 -6.00 18.12 9.20
N GLU A 162 -5.92 18.49 7.91
CA GLU A 162 -6.65 17.79 6.83
C GLU A 162 -6.37 16.27 6.84
N ILE A 163 -5.13 15.87 7.14
CA ILE A 163 -4.71 14.47 7.29
C ILE A 163 -5.44 13.80 8.46
N SER A 164 -5.55 14.49 9.59
CA SER A 164 -6.22 13.96 10.80
C SER A 164 -7.72 13.82 10.59
N GLU A 165 -8.33 14.80 9.93
CA GLU A 165 -9.74 14.78 9.59
C GLU A 165 -10.07 13.64 8.62
N LYS A 166 -9.32 13.52 7.50
CA LYS A 166 -9.48 12.41 6.55
C LYS A 166 -9.31 11.04 7.21
N ARG A 167 -8.36 10.92 8.15
CA ARG A 167 -8.13 9.69 8.93
C ARG A 167 -9.31 9.37 9.85
N LEU A 168 -9.84 10.36 10.56
CA LEU A 168 -10.98 10.15 11.46
C LEU A 168 -12.30 9.91 10.69
N MET A 169 -12.50 10.56 9.54
CA MET A 169 -13.63 10.25 8.66
C MET A 169 -13.52 8.82 8.11
N ALA A 170 -12.33 8.41 7.70
CA ALA A 170 -12.08 7.05 7.25
C ALA A 170 -12.46 6.01 8.33
N ILE A 171 -12.10 6.18 9.60
CA ILE A 171 -12.45 5.19 10.64
C ILE A 171 -13.97 5.06 10.85
N ARG A 172 -14.72 6.15 10.64
CA ARG A 172 -16.19 6.18 10.69
C ARG A 172 -16.80 5.47 9.47
N ASP A 173 -16.33 5.79 8.27
CA ASP A 173 -16.92 5.30 7.03
C ASP A 173 -16.59 3.81 6.79
N PHE A 174 -15.49 3.28 7.36
CA PHE A 174 -15.14 1.85 7.38
C PHE A 174 -15.93 1.03 8.42
N SER A 175 -17.25 1.16 8.38
CA SER A 175 -18.21 0.40 9.19
C SER A 175 -18.50 -1.01 8.64
N GLU A 176 -17.99 -1.34 7.44
CA GLU A 176 -18.15 -2.65 6.79
C GLU A 176 -16.84 -3.46 6.82
N PHE A 177 -16.96 -4.76 7.12
CA PHE A 177 -15.84 -5.72 7.26
C PHE A 177 -15.19 -6.01 5.89
N GLY A 178 -13.87 -6.22 5.87
CA GLY A 178 -13.04 -6.37 4.67
C GLY A 178 -11.97 -5.27 4.49
N SER A 179 -11.92 -4.31 5.40
CA SER A 179 -11.13 -3.07 5.26
C SER A 179 -9.69 -3.14 5.77
N GLY A 180 -9.23 -4.24 6.38
CA GLY A 180 -7.86 -4.33 6.93
C GLY A 180 -6.75 -4.05 5.90
N PHE A 181 -6.94 -4.54 4.67
CA PHE A 181 -6.05 -4.27 3.53
C PHE A 181 -6.16 -2.80 3.04
N LYS A 182 -7.38 -2.28 2.89
CA LYS A 182 -7.64 -0.87 2.53
C LYS A 182 -7.07 0.11 3.56
N ILE A 183 -7.06 -0.28 4.84
CA ILE A 183 -6.55 0.52 5.96
C ILE A 183 -5.03 0.57 5.94
N ALA A 184 -4.36 -0.56 5.70
CA ALA A 184 -2.91 -0.56 5.55
C ALA A 184 -2.46 0.29 4.34
N MET A 185 -3.16 0.19 3.21
CA MET A 185 -2.95 1.03 2.02
C MET A 185 -3.12 2.52 2.32
N ARG A 186 -4.23 2.91 2.95
CA ARG A 186 -4.55 4.32 3.23
C ARG A 186 -3.70 4.93 4.35
N ASP A 187 -3.28 4.13 5.33
CA ASP A 187 -2.30 4.53 6.36
C ASP A 187 -0.91 4.76 5.73
N LEU A 188 -0.55 4.00 4.68
CA LEU A 188 0.66 4.22 3.90
C LEU A 188 0.61 5.55 3.14
N GLU A 189 -0.52 5.83 2.46
CA GLU A 189 -0.77 7.09 1.75
C GLU A 189 -0.70 8.30 2.71
N LEU A 190 -1.38 8.22 3.86
CA LEU A 190 -1.50 9.30 4.85
C LEU A 190 -0.20 9.55 5.65
N ARG A 191 0.67 8.53 5.83
CA ARG A 191 1.98 8.68 6.51
C ARG A 191 3.08 9.25 5.62
N GLY A 192 2.78 9.62 4.37
CA GLY A 192 3.72 10.29 3.50
C GLY A 192 4.22 9.45 2.32
N ALA A 193 3.63 8.29 2.02
CA ALA A 193 3.76 7.76 0.66
C ALA A 193 3.13 8.72 -0.38
N GLY A 194 2.23 9.63 0.04
CA GLY A 194 1.79 10.77 -0.76
C GLY A 194 2.86 11.85 -0.99
N ASN A 195 3.92 11.91 -0.17
CA ASN A 195 5.06 12.83 -0.38
C ASN A 195 6.17 12.23 -1.24
N ILE A 196 6.01 10.97 -1.67
CA ILE A 196 6.84 10.34 -2.70
C ILE A 196 6.41 10.84 -4.10
N LEU A 197 5.24 11.48 -4.21
CA LEU A 197 4.63 11.91 -5.48
C LEU A 197 4.38 13.43 -5.58
N GLY A 198 4.91 14.27 -4.67
CA GLY A 198 4.63 15.71 -4.70
C GLY A 198 5.67 16.60 -4.02
N GLU A 199 6.35 17.39 -4.85
CA GLU A 199 7.09 18.64 -4.58
C GLU A 199 8.10 18.66 -3.42
N CYS A 200 9.29 18.11 -3.66
CA CYS A 200 10.56 18.87 -3.60
C CYS A 200 11.73 17.96 -4.01
N GLN A 201 12.44 18.37 -5.08
CA GLN A 201 13.70 17.80 -5.62
C GLN A 201 13.62 16.53 -6.50
N SER A 202 13.09 16.74 -7.70
CA SER A 202 13.69 16.39 -9.00
C SER A 202 14.63 15.17 -9.12
N GLY A 203 14.10 14.07 -9.67
CA GLY A 203 14.68 13.48 -10.89
C GLY A 203 15.21 12.03 -10.84
N HIS A 204 15.50 11.45 -9.68
CA HIS A 204 16.17 10.12 -9.63
C HIS A 204 15.49 9.06 -8.73
N ILE A 205 14.53 9.46 -7.88
CA ILE A 205 13.91 8.59 -6.89
C ILE A 205 12.61 7.92 -7.41
N GLU A 206 11.93 8.51 -8.39
CA GLU A 206 10.73 7.94 -9.03
C GLU A 206 11.01 6.63 -9.77
N THR A 207 12.19 6.50 -10.39
CA THR A 207 12.57 5.34 -11.21
C THR A 207 12.79 4.08 -10.38
N ILE A 208 13.36 4.20 -9.17
CA ILE A 208 13.77 3.06 -8.34
C ILE A 208 12.57 2.42 -7.61
N GLY A 209 11.57 3.23 -7.23
CA GLY A 209 10.37 2.74 -6.54
C GLY A 209 9.42 1.95 -7.45
N TYR A 210 9.28 2.38 -8.71
CA TYR A 210 8.46 1.71 -9.72
C TYR A 210 9.01 0.33 -10.10
N GLU A 211 10.33 0.25 -10.34
CA GLU A 211 10.97 -0.99 -10.75
C GLU A 211 10.84 -2.09 -9.69
N MET A 212 10.95 -1.72 -8.42
CA MET A 212 10.78 -2.65 -7.30
C MET A 212 9.33 -3.10 -7.12
N TYR A 213 8.35 -2.21 -7.35
CA TYR A 213 6.93 -2.56 -7.32
C TYR A 213 6.56 -3.55 -8.43
N VAL A 214 7.00 -3.28 -9.67
CA VAL A 214 6.75 -4.16 -10.83
C VAL A 214 7.36 -5.54 -10.60
N ARG A 215 8.58 -5.60 -10.07
CA ARG A 215 9.26 -6.87 -9.75
C ARG A 215 8.49 -7.70 -8.71
N MET A 216 8.04 -7.08 -7.61
CA MET A 216 7.26 -7.77 -6.57
C MET A 216 5.92 -8.30 -7.10
N LEU A 217 5.29 -7.57 -8.01
CA LEU A 217 4.01 -7.94 -8.62
C LEU A 217 4.17 -9.11 -9.60
N GLU A 218 5.21 -9.08 -10.42
CA GLU A 218 5.54 -10.18 -11.34
C GLU A 218 5.95 -11.46 -10.59
N GLU A 219 6.71 -11.34 -9.49
CA GLU A 219 7.07 -12.47 -8.62
C GLU A 219 5.83 -13.11 -7.97
N SER A 220 4.87 -12.30 -7.53
CA SER A 220 3.64 -12.75 -6.87
C SER A 220 2.66 -13.44 -7.83
N ILE A 221 2.54 -12.97 -9.07
CA ILE A 221 1.65 -13.58 -10.09
C ILE A 221 2.18 -14.96 -10.51
N LYS A 222 3.50 -15.13 -10.60
CA LYS A 222 4.15 -16.38 -11.01
C LYS A 222 4.07 -17.46 -9.93
N THR A 223 4.11 -17.09 -8.65
CA THR A 223 3.93 -18.02 -7.52
C THR A 223 2.51 -18.59 -7.46
N VAL A 224 1.50 -17.77 -7.75
CA VAL A 224 0.08 -18.19 -7.75
C VAL A 224 -0.25 -19.16 -8.91
N LYS A 225 0.48 -19.08 -10.04
CA LYS A 225 0.28 -19.95 -11.21
C LYS A 225 0.97 -21.32 -11.13
N GLY A 226 1.78 -21.59 -10.10
CA GLY A 226 2.41 -22.91 -9.90
C GLY A 226 3.48 -23.28 -10.94
N GLU A 227 3.98 -22.32 -11.71
CA GLU A 227 5.06 -22.55 -12.68
C GLU A 227 6.42 -22.53 -11.96
N ASN A 228 7.26 -23.53 -12.24
CA ASN A 228 8.64 -23.56 -11.73
C ASN A 228 9.36 -22.26 -12.11
N LEU A 229 9.98 -21.62 -11.13
CA LEU A 229 10.81 -20.43 -11.26
C LEU A 229 11.98 -20.71 -12.23
N GLN A 230 11.75 -20.49 -13.51
CA GLN A 230 12.79 -19.88 -14.33
C GLN A 230 12.54 -18.37 -14.25
N ILE A 231 13.30 -17.72 -13.37
CA ILE A 231 13.45 -16.26 -13.39
C ILE A 231 14.08 -15.96 -14.76
N LYS A 232 13.26 -15.71 -15.78
CA LYS A 232 13.75 -15.00 -16.97
C LYS A 232 14.21 -13.65 -16.45
N ASN A 233 15.51 -13.39 -16.59
CA ASN A 233 16.12 -12.12 -16.21
C ASN A 233 15.32 -10.98 -16.84
N GLN A 234 14.57 -10.24 -16.02
CA GLN A 234 13.75 -9.14 -16.50
C GLN A 234 14.67 -8.00 -16.91
N THR A 235 14.44 -7.44 -18.09
CA THR A 235 15.21 -6.30 -18.58
C THR A 235 14.91 -5.05 -17.74
N THR A 236 15.95 -4.42 -17.19
CA THR A 236 15.87 -3.10 -16.55
C THR A 236 15.96 -2.00 -17.61
N ILE A 237 15.09 -0.99 -17.57
CA ILE A 237 15.10 0.14 -18.51
C ILE A 237 15.39 1.45 -17.76
N GLU A 238 16.50 2.09 -18.12
CA GLU A 238 16.92 3.41 -17.65
C GLU A 238 16.91 4.40 -18.83
N LEU A 239 15.71 4.85 -19.20
CA LEU A 239 15.50 5.85 -20.25
C LEU A 239 14.87 7.11 -19.65
N SER A 240 15.38 8.29 -20.00
CA SER A 240 14.89 9.60 -19.54
C SER A 240 13.66 10.03 -20.34
N VAL A 241 12.53 9.32 -20.16
CA VAL A 241 11.27 9.64 -20.83
C VAL A 241 10.18 9.97 -19.80
N ASP A 242 9.36 10.98 -20.12
CA ASP A 242 8.19 11.33 -19.33
C ASP A 242 7.13 10.24 -19.51
N ALA A 243 7.16 9.23 -18.65
CA ALA A 243 6.30 8.06 -18.70
C ALA A 243 5.44 7.99 -17.43
N TYR A 244 4.23 8.56 -17.49
CA TYR A 244 3.25 8.47 -16.42
C TYR A 244 1.82 8.71 -16.93
N ILE A 245 0.84 8.19 -16.17
CA ILE A 245 -0.58 8.51 -16.35
C ILE A 245 -0.88 9.79 -15.58
N PRO A 246 -1.21 10.90 -16.25
CA PRO A 246 -1.47 12.15 -15.55
C PRO A 246 -2.86 12.12 -14.90
N SER A 247 -2.98 12.76 -13.73
CA SER A 247 -4.24 12.77 -12.96
C SER A 247 -5.38 13.55 -13.65
N ASN A 248 -5.05 14.37 -14.65
CA ASN A 248 -6.04 15.03 -15.51
C ASN A 248 -6.66 14.09 -16.55
N TYR A 249 -6.03 12.94 -16.83
CA TYR A 249 -6.54 11.93 -17.76
C TYR A 249 -7.31 10.84 -17.02
N ILE A 250 -6.73 10.31 -15.93
CA ILE A 250 -7.43 9.38 -15.03
C ILE A 250 -7.39 9.95 -13.60
N GLY A 251 -8.54 10.46 -13.16
CA GLY A 251 -8.70 11.06 -11.83
C GLY A 251 -8.95 10.05 -10.70
N ASP A 252 -9.56 8.90 -11.00
CA ASP A 252 -9.78 7.84 -10.00
C ASP A 252 -8.51 7.00 -9.81
N SER A 253 -7.95 7.03 -8.60
CA SER A 253 -6.76 6.27 -8.23
C SER A 253 -6.91 4.76 -8.45
N ASN A 254 -8.10 4.18 -8.26
CA ASN A 254 -8.31 2.75 -8.48
C ASN A 254 -8.23 2.40 -9.97
N GLN A 255 -8.90 3.17 -10.81
CA GLN A 255 -8.86 2.98 -12.26
C GLN A 255 -7.44 3.20 -12.80
N LYS A 256 -6.71 4.17 -12.24
CA LYS A 256 -5.31 4.44 -12.59
C LYS A 256 -4.42 3.23 -12.27
N ILE A 257 -4.59 2.61 -11.10
CA ILE A 257 -3.86 1.39 -10.69
C ILE A 257 -4.21 0.21 -11.60
N ASP A 258 -5.49 0.05 -11.94
CA ASP A 258 -5.92 -1.01 -12.86
C ASP A 258 -5.30 -0.84 -14.25
N MET A 259 -5.23 0.39 -14.76
CA MET A 259 -4.57 0.67 -16.05
C MET A 259 -3.07 0.41 -15.99
N TYR A 260 -2.37 0.84 -14.93
CA TYR A 260 -0.96 0.50 -14.76
C TYR A 260 -0.70 -1.01 -14.74
N ARG A 261 -1.58 -1.79 -14.10
CA ARG A 261 -1.48 -3.25 -14.06
C ARG A 261 -1.65 -3.87 -15.45
N LYS A 262 -2.61 -3.39 -16.23
CA LYS A 262 -2.81 -3.82 -17.62
C LYS A 262 -1.61 -3.49 -18.49
N ILE A 263 -1.10 -2.25 -18.38
CA ILE A 263 0.07 -1.79 -19.15
C ILE A 263 1.32 -2.62 -18.81
N ALA A 264 1.55 -2.95 -17.53
CA ALA A 264 2.66 -3.82 -17.12
C ALA A 264 2.53 -5.27 -17.65
N GLY A 265 1.33 -5.68 -18.04
CA GLY A 265 1.04 -6.99 -18.63
C GLY A 265 1.19 -7.05 -20.16
N ILE A 266 1.65 -5.98 -20.82
CA ILE A 266 1.84 -5.96 -22.27
C ILE A 266 2.95 -6.95 -22.67
N THR A 267 2.58 -7.97 -23.44
CA THR A 267 3.53 -8.96 -23.97
C THR A 267 3.65 -8.94 -25.48
N SER A 268 2.60 -8.48 -26.17
CA SER A 268 2.52 -8.46 -27.63
C SER A 268 2.09 -7.08 -28.15
N LYS A 269 2.19 -6.90 -29.47
CA LYS A 269 1.72 -5.67 -30.13
C LYS A 269 0.19 -5.63 -30.15
N GLU A 270 -0.45 -6.79 -30.15
CA GLU A 270 -1.88 -6.98 -29.98
C GLU A 270 -2.33 -6.46 -28.60
N ASP A 271 -1.68 -6.88 -27.51
CA ASP A 271 -1.99 -6.40 -26.15
C ASP A 271 -1.85 -4.87 -26.04
N PHE A 272 -0.82 -4.32 -26.68
CA PHE A 272 -0.60 -2.88 -26.74
C PHE A 272 -1.79 -2.16 -27.39
N ASN A 273 -2.25 -2.66 -28.54
CA ASN A 273 -3.38 -2.07 -29.26
C ASN A 273 -4.70 -2.23 -28.49
N GLU A 274 -4.95 -3.39 -27.88
CA GLU A 274 -6.15 -3.62 -27.05
C GLU A 274 -6.23 -2.65 -25.88
N ILE A 275 -5.10 -2.44 -25.17
CA ILE A 275 -5.04 -1.50 -24.05
C ILE A 275 -5.16 -0.05 -24.55
N TYR A 276 -4.60 0.26 -25.72
CA TYR A 276 -4.72 1.57 -26.33
C TYR A 276 -6.19 1.89 -26.67
N ASP A 277 -6.88 0.94 -27.28
CA ASP A 277 -8.30 1.07 -27.62
C ASP A 277 -9.17 1.18 -26.37
N GLU A 278 -8.90 0.37 -25.32
CA GLU A 278 -9.60 0.49 -24.04
C GLU A 278 -9.37 1.86 -23.38
N LEU A 279 -8.14 2.37 -23.38
CA LEU A 279 -7.83 3.68 -22.84
C LEU A 279 -8.55 4.78 -23.62
N THR A 280 -8.64 4.62 -24.94
CA THR A 280 -9.30 5.58 -25.83
C THR A 280 -10.81 5.59 -25.62
N ASP A 281 -11.45 4.41 -25.53
CA ASP A 281 -12.89 4.26 -25.32
C ASP A 281 -13.33 4.80 -23.95
N ARG A 282 -12.53 4.56 -22.91
CA ARG A 282 -12.88 4.92 -21.53
C ARG A 282 -12.51 6.35 -21.14
N PHE A 283 -11.41 6.88 -21.66
CA PHE A 283 -10.81 8.12 -21.18
C PHE A 283 -10.54 9.16 -22.28
N GLY A 284 -10.78 8.83 -23.56
CA GLY A 284 -10.57 9.71 -24.70
C GLY A 284 -9.12 9.69 -25.21
N ASP A 285 -8.65 10.78 -25.82
CA ASP A 285 -7.35 10.80 -26.49
C ASP A 285 -6.19 10.50 -25.52
N VAL A 286 -5.42 9.45 -25.83
CA VAL A 286 -4.29 8.98 -25.01
C VAL A 286 -3.15 10.01 -25.01
N PRO A 287 -2.79 10.59 -23.85
CA PRO A 287 -1.69 11.54 -23.76
C PRO A 287 -0.35 10.91 -24.11
N LYS A 288 0.58 11.73 -24.63
CA LYS A 288 1.94 11.29 -24.98
C LYS A 288 2.67 10.63 -23.80
N THR A 289 2.44 11.11 -22.57
CA THR A 289 3.06 10.53 -21.36
C THR A 289 2.53 9.14 -21.05
N VAL A 290 1.27 8.85 -21.35
CA VAL A 290 0.65 7.51 -21.20
C VAL A 290 1.18 6.57 -22.29
N LEU A 291 1.24 7.07 -23.53
CA LEU A 291 1.82 6.34 -24.65
C LEU A 291 3.27 5.93 -24.36
N ASN A 292 4.05 6.81 -23.73
CA ASN A 292 5.42 6.50 -23.30
C ASN A 292 5.45 5.35 -22.27
N VAL A 293 4.53 5.29 -21.30
CA VAL A 293 4.46 4.16 -20.34
C VAL A 293 4.19 2.85 -21.07
N MET A 294 3.23 2.86 -21.98
CA MET A 294 2.89 1.68 -22.77
C MET A 294 4.07 1.21 -23.60
N ASN A 295 4.76 2.15 -24.26
CA ASN A 295 5.89 1.85 -25.10
C ASN A 295 7.12 1.36 -24.29
N VAL A 296 7.36 1.90 -23.08
CA VAL A 296 8.41 1.38 -22.17
C VAL A 296 8.10 -0.05 -21.76
N SER A 297 6.83 -0.33 -21.42
CA SER A 297 6.41 -1.69 -21.04
C SER A 297 6.57 -2.67 -22.21
N TYR A 298 6.15 -2.26 -23.40
CA TYR A 298 6.33 -3.04 -24.62
C TYR A 298 7.80 -3.30 -24.92
N LEU A 299 8.65 -2.26 -24.89
CA LEU A 299 10.10 -2.36 -25.08
C LEU A 299 10.73 -3.33 -24.09
N LYS A 300 10.31 -3.30 -22.82
CA LYS A 300 10.78 -4.24 -21.78
C LYS A 300 10.47 -5.68 -22.16
N SER A 301 9.27 -5.93 -22.65
CA SER A 301 8.79 -7.26 -23.01
C SER A 301 9.56 -7.87 -24.18
N ILE A 302 9.64 -7.14 -25.30
CA ILE A 302 10.40 -7.59 -26.49
C ILE A 302 11.90 -7.72 -26.20
N SER A 303 12.45 -6.87 -25.32
CA SER A 303 13.86 -6.94 -24.94
C SER A 303 14.16 -8.13 -24.02
N THR A 304 13.21 -8.51 -23.18
CA THR A 304 13.30 -9.71 -22.33
C THR A 304 13.31 -10.97 -23.20
N GLU A 305 12.55 -11.00 -24.30
CA GLU A 305 12.54 -12.12 -25.25
C GLU A 305 13.89 -12.28 -26.01
N LEU A 306 14.62 -11.17 -26.16
CA LEU A 306 15.95 -11.11 -26.74
C LEU A 306 17.09 -11.23 -25.71
N ASN A 307 16.77 -11.62 -24.46
CA ASN A 307 17.73 -11.82 -23.37
C ASN A 307 18.56 -10.58 -23.01
N PHE A 308 18.04 -9.37 -23.26
CA PHE A 308 18.69 -8.16 -22.77
C PHE A 308 18.48 -8.03 -21.26
N ILE A 309 19.53 -7.72 -20.51
CA ILE A 309 19.44 -7.50 -19.06
C ILE A 309 19.15 -6.04 -18.76
N LYS A 310 19.77 -5.11 -19.49
CA LYS A 310 19.70 -3.70 -19.15
C LYS A 310 19.71 -2.82 -20.39
N ILE A 311 18.86 -1.80 -20.39
CA ILE A 311 18.78 -0.77 -21.42
C ILE A 311 19.09 0.56 -20.75
N ILE A 312 20.15 1.24 -21.18
CA ILE A 312 20.64 2.48 -20.57
C ILE A 312 20.72 3.58 -21.62
N GLU A 313 20.23 4.77 -21.29
CA GLU A 313 20.48 5.95 -22.11
C GLU A 313 21.90 6.50 -21.92
N ARG A 314 22.59 6.75 -23.02
CA ARG A 314 23.75 7.63 -23.16
C ARG A 314 23.38 8.81 -24.06
N GLU A 315 24.14 9.91 -24.00
CA GLU A 315 23.76 11.22 -24.57
C GLU A 315 23.11 11.19 -25.97
N LYS A 316 23.55 10.32 -26.88
CA LYS A 316 22.97 10.13 -28.23
C LYS A 316 22.74 8.67 -28.60
N SER A 317 22.76 7.79 -27.61
CA SER A 317 22.67 6.36 -27.87
C SER A 317 21.95 5.61 -26.76
N VAL A 318 21.36 4.49 -27.11
CA VAL A 318 20.75 3.54 -26.17
C VAL A 318 21.65 2.30 -26.13
N VAL A 319 22.10 1.96 -24.93
CA VAL A 319 23.00 0.82 -24.69
C VAL A 319 22.17 -0.34 -24.17
N PHE A 320 22.17 -1.44 -24.91
CA PHE A 320 21.57 -2.70 -24.51
C PHE A 320 22.67 -3.65 -24.03
N LYS A 321 22.54 -4.15 -22.80
CA LYS A 321 23.52 -5.04 -22.15
C LYS A 321 23.02 -6.49 -22.14
N PHE A 322 23.96 -7.42 -22.29
CA PHE A 322 23.74 -8.86 -22.18
C PHE A 322 24.36 -9.42 -20.89
N GLU A 323 23.89 -10.61 -20.46
CA GLU A 323 24.50 -11.38 -19.36
C GLU A 323 25.81 -12.04 -19.76
N GLN A 324 25.83 -12.57 -20.99
CA GLN A 324 26.96 -13.22 -21.63
C GLN A 324 26.86 -12.94 -23.13
N THR A 325 27.98 -12.95 -23.84
CA THR A 325 28.02 -12.74 -25.29
C THR A 325 27.18 -13.80 -26.01
N ASP A 326 25.94 -13.46 -26.34
CA ASP A 326 25.03 -14.35 -27.07
C ASP A 326 25.44 -14.40 -28.55
N ARG A 327 25.95 -15.55 -28.99
CA ARG A 327 26.35 -15.78 -30.38
C ARG A 327 25.17 -15.67 -31.35
N GLY A 328 23.94 -15.96 -30.90
CA GLY A 328 22.75 -15.85 -31.73
C GLY A 328 22.42 -14.41 -32.11
N ILE A 329 22.70 -13.46 -31.22
CA ILE A 329 22.45 -12.03 -31.48
C ILE A 329 23.50 -11.50 -32.46
N LEU A 330 24.77 -11.89 -32.33
CA LEU A 330 25.83 -11.54 -33.30
C LEU A 330 25.51 -12.02 -34.73
N GLU A 331 24.90 -13.18 -34.89
CA GLU A 331 24.42 -13.66 -36.19
C GLU A 331 23.22 -12.84 -36.72
N LEU A 332 22.28 -12.46 -35.84
CA LEU A 332 21.13 -11.62 -36.19
C LEU A 332 21.57 -10.22 -36.65
N ILE A 333 22.57 -9.65 -35.98
CA ILE A 333 23.16 -8.35 -36.33
C ILE A 333 23.82 -8.37 -37.71
N GLY A 334 24.49 -9.47 -38.06
CA GLY A 334 25.06 -9.66 -39.39
C GLY A 334 24.02 -9.72 -40.52
N ARG A 335 22.73 -9.88 -40.19
CA ARG A 335 21.61 -9.90 -41.14
C ARG A 335 20.80 -8.59 -41.16
N ILE A 336 21.17 -7.61 -40.33
CA ILE A 336 20.52 -6.30 -40.30
C ILE A 336 20.89 -5.50 -41.56
N SER A 337 19.95 -4.70 -42.07
CA SER A 337 20.18 -3.78 -43.19
C SER A 337 21.37 -2.82 -42.97
N ASP A 338 22.12 -2.51 -44.03
CA ASP A 338 23.31 -1.63 -43.98
C ASP A 338 23.07 -0.25 -43.34
N SER A 339 21.83 0.27 -43.41
CA SER A 339 21.45 1.55 -42.79
C SER A 339 21.35 1.48 -41.28
N LEU A 340 20.88 0.37 -40.73
CA LEU A 340 20.79 0.13 -39.29
C LEU A 340 22.16 -0.28 -38.74
N PHE A 341 22.94 -1.06 -39.49
CA PHE A 341 24.30 -1.45 -39.10
C PHE A 341 25.22 -0.24 -38.82
N ARG A 342 25.11 0.85 -39.60
CA ARG A 342 25.87 2.09 -39.39
C ARG A 342 25.56 2.83 -38.09
N LYS A 343 24.41 2.55 -37.48
CA LYS A 343 23.97 3.16 -36.21
C LYS A 343 24.34 2.31 -35.00
N ILE A 344 24.98 1.16 -35.20
CA ILE A 344 25.25 0.20 -34.14
C ILE A 344 26.75 0.12 -33.88
N GLU A 345 27.15 0.25 -32.61
CA GLU A 345 28.50 -0.04 -32.15
C GLU A 345 28.48 -1.22 -31.17
N PHE A 346 29.46 -2.12 -31.31
CA PHE A 346 29.63 -3.26 -30.40
C PHE A 346 30.86 -3.08 -29.55
N ASN A 347 30.68 -3.24 -28.24
CA ASN A 347 31.80 -3.36 -27.33
C ASN A 347 31.86 -4.79 -26.79
N PHE A 348 33.00 -5.46 -27.02
CA PHE A 348 33.26 -6.85 -26.63
C PHE A 348 33.97 -6.97 -25.27
N ASN A 349 33.98 -5.92 -24.45
CA ASN A 349 34.51 -6.01 -23.08
C ASN A 349 33.58 -6.87 -22.19
N GLU A 350 34.02 -7.18 -20.98
CA GLU A 350 33.45 -8.21 -20.05
C GLU A 350 31.90 -8.23 -19.94
N ASP A 351 31.23 -7.10 -20.16
CA ASP A 351 29.79 -7.02 -20.42
C ASP A 351 29.58 -6.76 -21.92
N ALA A 352 29.04 -7.70 -22.69
CA ALA A 352 28.72 -7.44 -24.09
C ALA A 352 27.70 -6.28 -24.17
N GLU A 353 28.08 -5.17 -24.80
CA GLU A 353 27.24 -3.97 -24.96
C GLU A 353 26.92 -3.75 -26.45
N LEU A 354 25.63 -3.62 -26.75
CA LEU A 354 25.11 -3.14 -28.03
C LEU A 354 24.73 -1.67 -27.88
N ILE A 355 25.36 -0.78 -28.63
CA ILE A 355 25.08 0.65 -28.60
C ILE A 355 24.31 1.01 -29.87
N TYR A 356 23.09 1.53 -29.72
CA TYR A 356 22.27 2.02 -30.82
C TYR A 356 22.20 3.55 -30.81
N ASN A 357 22.69 4.19 -31.86
CA ASN A 357 22.63 5.65 -32.04
C ASN A 357 21.28 6.07 -32.65
N TYR A 358 20.47 6.81 -31.89
CA TYR A 358 19.16 7.31 -32.33
C TYR A 358 19.23 8.76 -32.85
N ASP A 359 18.32 9.16 -33.74
CA ASP A 359 18.35 10.50 -34.35
C ASP A 359 17.52 11.53 -33.57
N LYS A 360 16.22 11.28 -33.38
CA LYS A 360 15.29 12.27 -32.77
C LYS A 360 14.28 11.65 -31.83
N LYS A 361 13.87 10.40 -32.05
CA LYS A 361 12.82 9.73 -31.29
C LYS A 361 13.38 8.46 -30.66
N LYS A 362 14.15 8.63 -29.58
CA LYS A 362 14.85 7.53 -28.91
C LYS A 362 13.99 6.32 -28.62
N LEU A 363 12.74 6.51 -28.20
CA LEU A 363 11.90 5.42 -27.73
C LEU A 363 11.21 4.65 -28.86
N GLU A 364 10.67 5.36 -29.86
CA GLU A 364 10.13 4.73 -31.08
C GLU A 364 11.25 4.04 -31.88
N GLU A 365 12.39 4.70 -32.07
CA GLU A 365 13.54 4.14 -32.81
C GLU A 365 14.14 2.91 -32.09
N SER A 366 14.13 2.89 -30.75
CA SER A 366 14.56 1.72 -29.97
C SER A 366 13.57 0.56 -30.10
N ILE A 367 12.27 0.82 -30.10
CA ILE A 367 11.26 -0.23 -30.31
C ILE A 367 11.39 -0.81 -31.70
N ASP A 368 11.46 0.03 -32.74
CA ASP A 368 11.63 -0.42 -34.12
C ASP A 368 12.90 -1.27 -34.27
N PHE A 369 13.99 -0.86 -33.63
CA PHE A 369 15.25 -1.61 -33.64
C PHE A 369 15.09 -3.00 -33.01
N VAL A 370 14.46 -3.09 -31.84
CA VAL A 370 14.26 -4.36 -31.13
C VAL A 370 13.21 -5.25 -31.83
N GLU A 371 12.16 -4.67 -32.41
CA GLU A 371 11.18 -5.38 -33.26
C GLU A 371 11.86 -6.01 -34.48
N ASN A 372 12.77 -5.29 -35.15
CA ASN A 372 13.54 -5.83 -36.28
C ASN A 372 14.43 -7.01 -35.86
N LEU A 373 15.09 -6.92 -34.70
CA LEU A 373 15.86 -8.03 -34.15
C LEU A 373 14.98 -9.25 -33.83
N LEU A 374 13.80 -9.02 -33.27
CA LEU A 374 12.85 -10.08 -32.94
C LEU A 374 12.30 -10.76 -34.20
N PHE A 375 11.95 -9.97 -35.23
CA PHE A 375 11.51 -10.47 -36.52
C PHE A 375 12.58 -11.33 -37.20
N LEU A 376 13.84 -10.91 -37.14
CA LEU A 376 14.95 -11.70 -37.67
C LEU A 376 15.15 -13.02 -36.89
N LYS A 377 14.94 -13.02 -35.57
CA LYS A 377 15.02 -14.22 -34.72
C LYS A 377 13.91 -15.23 -35.02
N GLN A 378 12.70 -14.76 -35.31
CA GLN A 378 11.55 -15.61 -35.63
C GLN A 378 11.58 -16.19 -37.06
N ASN A 379 12.34 -15.56 -37.98
CA ASN A 379 12.52 -16.00 -39.36
C ASN A 379 13.88 -16.69 -39.64
N CYS A 380 14.65 -17.00 -38.58
CA CYS A 380 15.81 -17.90 -38.62
C CYS A 380 15.41 -19.28 -38.13
#